data_AF-A0A093JBQ1-F1
#
_entry.id   AF-A0A093JBQ1-F1
#
_cell.length_a   1.000
_cell.length_b   1.000
_cell.length_c   1.000
_cell.angle_alpha   90.00
_cell.angle_beta   90.00
_cell.angle_gamma   90.00
#
_symmetry.space_group_name_H-M   'P 1'
#
loop_
_entity.id
_entity.type
_entity.pdbx_description
1 polymer ?
#
loop_
_entity_poly.entity_id
_entity_poly.type
_entity_poly.pdbx_seq_one_letter_code
_entity_poly.pdbx_strand_id
1 'polypeptide(L)'
;EFAAAVLSPGKGAAFHIQPSTGTLKAFQQLIIEITAYNNMWGEYQDDLVCKVGDLQPKLIPMQMTVKGCPIFLQMTGPQTEQPIIRFGTHVSGGSPVFRRVRLNNPTPFDIRLDWEIYNQEQDDKKLVDLLMFFGDPFPPKDTDENETASVGSTSESEIVLKLDQAAVPCGSIYPAWQTTDEVSYSDSEEKEIVTQEPTIPKIVSVLIRPHEGVPADNPYSITPRQIVVPGGGSIFVCISFTPRLLPEAEPEMQCEGFVLGFMNLDDKLAKTVPNKVHRRHGYEAPPLRIDLQAFVRHALLKVDTDHDRGMVFYSTASDLVPDQPLLRVLTDSVMTQSLKLINCTKVPLYFRLLLSTPFSLTSTDLKKSTKTSHSKKEEKEQQPQLVLYPQQNMLVKVSFHTTLELLTYQHLPHTQLLPGFQVLQFENGERKLKFNQNLVIEYSNCTTQV
;
A
#
# COMPACT_ATOMS: atom_id res chain seq x y z
N GLU A 1 37.84 -0.99 -0.19
CA GLU A 1 38.69 -0.85 1.01
C GLU A 1 39.17 0.57 1.25
N PHE A 2 39.81 1.23 0.27
CA PHE A 2 40.31 2.61 0.45
C PHE A 2 39.24 3.65 0.81
N ALA A 3 38.12 3.72 0.08
CA ALA A 3 37.03 4.65 0.38
C ALA A 3 36.45 4.45 1.79
N ALA A 4 36.33 3.20 2.24
CA ALA A 4 35.85 2.88 3.58
C ALA A 4 36.84 3.33 4.66
N ALA A 5 38.16 3.21 4.41
CA ALA A 5 39.18 3.72 5.33
C ALA A 5 39.14 5.26 5.43
N VAL A 6 39.01 5.95 4.30
CA VAL A 6 38.92 7.42 4.25
C VAL A 6 37.66 7.95 4.95
N LEU A 7 36.55 7.19 4.91
CA LEU A 7 35.29 7.54 5.58
C LEU A 7 35.13 6.98 6.99
N SER A 8 36.10 6.21 7.50
CA SER A 8 36.07 5.60 8.83
C SER A 8 35.84 6.58 10.00
N PRO A 9 36.19 7.88 9.93
CA PRO A 9 35.85 8.84 10.99
C PRO A 9 34.36 9.13 11.15
N GLY A 10 33.48 8.63 10.26
CA GLY A 10 32.02 8.75 10.40
C GLY A 10 31.48 10.16 10.16
N LYS A 11 32.26 11.06 9.55
CA LYS A 11 31.86 12.47 9.35
C LYS A 11 30.95 12.72 8.15
N GLY A 12 30.69 11.70 7.33
CA GLY A 12 29.79 11.78 6.18
C GLY A 12 30.47 12.10 4.84
N ALA A 13 31.57 12.84 4.85
CA ALA A 13 32.38 13.14 3.67
C ALA A 13 33.86 13.28 4.03
N ALA A 14 34.73 13.11 3.04
CA ALA A 14 36.18 13.26 3.16
C ALA A 14 36.82 13.61 1.82
N PHE A 15 37.89 14.40 1.86
CA PHE A 15 38.67 14.81 0.70
C PHE A 15 40.07 14.20 0.78
N HIS A 16 40.47 13.48 -0.26
CA HIS A 16 41.80 12.90 -0.39
C HIS A 16 42.60 13.68 -1.43
N ILE A 17 43.85 14.03 -1.10
CA ILE A 17 44.69 14.93 -1.89
C ILE A 17 45.94 14.19 -2.34
N GLN A 18 46.22 14.22 -3.64
CA GLN A 18 47.39 13.57 -4.22
C GLN A 18 48.07 14.43 -5.31
N PRO A 19 49.38 14.72 -5.20
CA PRO A 19 50.24 14.47 -4.04
C PRO A 19 49.88 15.40 -2.87
N SER A 20 49.96 14.89 -1.63
CA SER A 20 49.75 15.70 -0.42
C SER A 20 50.97 16.57 -0.06
N THR A 21 52.14 16.23 -0.61
CA THR A 21 53.42 16.93 -0.42
C THR A 21 54.29 16.79 -1.67
N GLY A 22 55.11 17.79 -1.99
CA GLY A 22 56.04 17.71 -3.11
C GLY A 22 56.98 18.91 -3.18
N THR A 23 57.88 18.92 -4.17
CA THR A 23 58.80 20.03 -4.43
C THR A 23 58.41 20.72 -5.73
N LEU A 24 58.19 22.03 -5.68
CA LEU A 24 57.93 22.86 -6.84
C LEU A 24 59.24 23.56 -7.26
N LYS A 25 59.77 23.22 -8.43
CA LYS A 25 60.96 23.89 -8.99
C LYS A 25 60.59 25.28 -9.52
N ALA A 26 61.62 26.10 -9.78
CA ALA A 26 61.44 27.41 -10.38
C ALA A 26 60.64 27.29 -11.69
N PHE A 27 59.57 28.09 -11.80
CA PHE A 27 58.65 28.11 -12.95
C PHE A 27 57.95 26.77 -13.25
N GLN A 28 57.97 25.82 -12.33
CA GLN A 28 57.25 24.56 -12.47
C GLN A 28 55.78 24.74 -12.08
N GLN A 29 54.91 23.97 -12.75
CA GLN A 29 53.53 23.75 -12.33
C GLN A 29 53.39 22.32 -11.80
N LEU A 30 52.64 22.15 -10.71
CA LEU A 30 52.27 20.86 -10.16
C LEU A 30 50.74 20.77 -10.15
N ILE A 31 50.20 19.68 -10.68
CA ILE A 31 48.78 19.37 -10.62
C ILE A 31 48.53 18.57 -9.35
N ILE A 32 47.56 19.00 -8.55
CA ILE A 32 47.10 18.30 -7.35
C ILE A 32 45.71 17.75 -7.65
N GLU A 33 45.56 16.44 -7.53
CA GLU A 33 44.28 15.75 -7.63
C GLU A 33 43.59 15.76 -6.26
N ILE A 34 42.30 16.10 -6.26
CA ILE A 34 41.45 16.11 -5.07
C ILE A 34 40.28 15.18 -5.33
N THR A 35 40.24 14.06 -4.62
CA THR A 35 39.15 13.07 -4.70
C THR A 35 38.22 13.22 -3.51
N ALA A 36 36.92 13.38 -3.76
CA ALA A 36 35.91 13.45 -2.72
C ALA A 36 35.22 12.09 -2.52
N TYR A 37 35.04 11.69 -1.26
CA TYR A 37 34.30 10.50 -0.85
C TYR A 37 33.15 10.89 0.07
N ASN A 38 32.03 10.20 0.01
CA ASN A 38 30.88 10.45 0.88
C ASN A 38 30.07 9.18 1.19
N ASN A 39 29.42 9.19 2.35
CA ASN A 39 28.40 8.22 2.77
C ASN A 39 27.21 8.86 3.49
N MET A 40 27.06 10.20 3.41
CA MET A 40 25.93 10.97 3.92
C MET A 40 25.56 12.10 2.95
N TRP A 41 24.28 12.43 2.87
CA TRP A 41 23.82 13.65 2.19
C TRP A 41 24.20 14.90 3.00
N GLY A 42 24.17 16.05 2.33
CA GLY A 42 24.42 17.34 2.96
C GLY A 42 25.33 18.26 2.15
N GLU A 43 25.50 19.45 2.68
CA GLU A 43 26.37 20.50 2.19
C GLU A 43 27.61 20.54 3.09
N TYR A 44 28.78 20.38 2.48
CA TYR A 44 30.08 20.31 3.14
C TYR A 44 30.95 21.46 2.67
N GLN A 45 31.59 22.14 3.62
CA GLN A 45 32.54 23.22 3.41
C GLN A 45 33.80 22.94 4.22
N ASP A 46 34.96 23.13 3.60
CA ASP A 46 36.25 23.05 4.29
C ASP A 46 37.30 23.86 3.53
N ASP A 47 38.47 24.07 4.15
CA ASP A 47 39.59 24.76 3.50
C ASP A 47 40.74 23.79 3.23
N LEU A 48 41.20 23.74 1.97
CA LEU A 48 42.48 23.14 1.63
C LEU A 48 43.60 24.09 2.05
N VAL A 49 44.43 23.63 2.98
CA VAL A 49 45.58 24.38 3.48
C VAL A 49 46.81 24.08 2.63
N CYS A 50 47.23 25.04 1.81
CA CYS A 50 48.46 24.96 1.03
C CYS A 50 49.60 25.69 1.74
N LYS A 51 50.62 24.95 2.19
CA LYS A 51 51.82 25.51 2.83
C LYS A 51 53.06 25.32 1.95
N VAL A 52 53.77 26.41 1.67
CA VAL A 52 54.98 26.41 0.83
C VAL A 52 56.15 26.97 1.64
N GLY A 53 57.04 26.08 2.12
CA GLY A 53 58.19 26.47 2.95
C GLY A 53 57.76 27.29 4.17
N ASP A 54 58.39 28.46 4.32
CA ASP A 54 58.13 29.41 5.42
C ASP A 54 57.10 30.50 5.06
N LEU A 55 56.45 30.39 3.90
CA LEU A 55 55.38 31.32 3.53
C LEU A 55 54.13 31.07 4.38
N GLN A 56 53.32 32.13 4.53
CA GLN A 56 52.02 32.02 5.17
C GLN A 56 51.13 31.01 4.41
N PRO A 57 50.45 30.10 5.12
CA PRO A 57 49.55 29.15 4.49
C PRO A 57 48.47 29.85 3.68
N LYS A 58 48.22 29.37 2.46
CA LYS A 58 47.11 29.81 1.63
C LYS A 58 45.93 28.86 1.82
N LEU A 59 44.78 29.42 2.18
CA LEU A 59 43.52 28.69 2.27
C LEU A 59 42.84 28.69 0.90
N ILE A 60 42.42 27.51 0.44
CA ILE A 60 41.65 27.34 -0.78
C ILE A 60 40.30 26.75 -0.39
N PRO A 61 39.20 27.51 -0.48
CA PRO A 61 37.89 27.04 -0.03
C PRO A 61 37.41 25.89 -0.92
N MET A 62 36.87 24.86 -0.28
CA MET A 62 36.30 23.67 -0.91
C MET A 62 34.85 23.52 -0.50
N GLN A 63 34.00 23.18 -1.47
CA GLN A 63 32.59 22.93 -1.24
C GLN A 63 32.14 21.65 -1.95
N MET A 64 31.29 20.86 -1.29
CA MET A 64 30.71 19.64 -1.83
C MET A 64 29.25 19.52 -1.39
N THR A 65 28.35 19.28 -2.33
CA THR A 65 26.94 18.99 -2.04
C THR A 65 26.62 17.56 -2.45
N VAL A 66 26.17 16.76 -1.49
CA VAL A 66 25.66 15.41 -1.71
C VAL A 66 24.15 15.43 -1.63
N LYS A 67 23.48 15.01 -2.71
CA LYS A 67 22.02 14.94 -2.83
C LYS A 67 21.53 13.49 -2.86
N GLY A 68 20.23 13.30 -2.68
CA GLY A 68 19.55 12.01 -2.74
C GLY A 68 19.24 11.42 -1.37
N CYS A 69 18.58 10.26 -1.37
CA CYS A 69 18.23 9.50 -0.17
C CYS A 69 19.20 8.32 0.00
N PRO A 70 19.92 8.20 1.14
CA PRO A 70 20.82 7.07 1.36
C PRO A 70 20.10 5.80 1.81
N ILE A 71 18.85 5.90 2.30
CA ILE A 71 18.08 4.73 2.71
C ILE A 71 17.56 4.00 1.48
N PHE A 72 17.68 2.68 1.47
CA PHE A 72 17.17 1.86 0.37
C PHE A 72 16.52 0.57 0.87
N LEU A 73 15.65 0.00 0.05
CA LEU A 73 15.05 -1.30 0.32
C LEU A 73 16.03 -2.41 -0.05
N GLN A 74 16.24 -3.36 0.86
CA GLN A 74 17.14 -4.51 0.63
C GLN A 74 16.83 -5.26 -0.67
N MET A 75 15.55 -5.35 -1.04
CA MET A 75 15.09 -6.11 -2.21
C MET A 75 15.43 -5.44 -3.55
N THR A 76 15.62 -4.11 -3.57
CA THR A 76 15.93 -3.35 -4.79
C THR A 76 17.39 -2.87 -4.82
N GLY A 77 18.04 -2.82 -3.66
CA GLY A 77 19.41 -2.30 -3.53
C GLY A 77 19.48 -0.77 -3.66
N PRO A 78 20.70 -0.20 -3.53
CA PRO A 78 20.91 1.25 -3.41
C PRO A 78 20.81 2.02 -4.73
N GLN A 79 20.80 1.34 -5.89
CA GLN A 79 20.78 1.98 -7.21
C GLN A 79 19.36 2.21 -7.75
N THR A 80 18.33 1.73 -7.05
CA THR A 80 16.95 1.86 -7.51
C THR A 80 16.39 3.21 -7.04
N GLU A 81 16.12 4.11 -7.98
CA GLU A 81 15.58 5.44 -7.66
C GLU A 81 14.13 5.40 -7.16
N GLN A 82 13.30 4.49 -7.69
CA GLN A 82 11.88 4.37 -7.37
C GLN A 82 11.47 2.90 -7.19
N PRO A 83 11.63 2.33 -5.98
CA PRO A 83 11.25 0.96 -5.70
C PRO A 83 9.73 0.79 -5.71
N ILE A 84 9.24 -0.27 -6.37
CA ILE A 84 7.82 -0.60 -6.46
C ILE A 84 7.50 -1.88 -5.67
N ILE A 85 6.55 -1.81 -4.75
CA ILE A 85 6.01 -2.97 -4.04
C ILE A 85 4.69 -3.37 -4.66
N ARG A 86 4.66 -4.59 -5.23
CA ARG A 86 3.47 -5.17 -5.84
C ARG A 86 2.77 -6.13 -4.88
N PHE A 87 1.54 -5.80 -4.52
CA PHE A 87 0.67 -6.67 -3.73
C PHE A 87 -0.04 -7.74 -4.59
N GLY A 88 -0.08 -7.55 -5.91
CA GLY A 88 -0.74 -8.46 -6.84
C GLY A 88 -2.24 -8.22 -6.92
N THR A 89 -2.97 -9.21 -7.44
CA THR A 89 -4.43 -9.17 -7.55
C THR A 89 -5.08 -9.74 -6.29
N HIS A 90 -6.15 -9.11 -5.82
CA HIS A 90 -6.95 -9.52 -4.67
C HIS A 90 -8.44 -9.45 -4.97
N VAL A 91 -9.23 -10.18 -4.18
CA VAL A 91 -10.69 -10.15 -4.26
C VAL A 91 -11.22 -8.86 -3.63
N SER A 92 -12.24 -8.28 -4.25
CA SER A 92 -13.04 -7.15 -3.74
C SER A 92 -13.48 -7.38 -2.29
N GLY A 93 -13.21 -6.42 -1.40
CA GLY A 93 -13.53 -6.54 0.03
C GLY A 93 -12.81 -7.67 0.77
N GLY A 94 -11.70 -8.18 0.23
CA GLY A 94 -10.86 -9.19 0.86
C GLY A 94 -10.16 -8.69 2.13
N SER A 95 -9.56 -9.62 2.88
CA SER A 95 -8.79 -9.28 4.08
C SER A 95 -7.50 -8.52 3.74
N PRO A 96 -7.00 -7.65 4.65
CA PRO A 96 -5.73 -6.96 4.48
C PRO A 96 -4.55 -7.93 4.25
N VAL A 97 -3.63 -7.52 3.39
CA VAL A 97 -2.42 -8.27 3.03
C VAL A 97 -1.20 -7.47 3.44
N PHE A 98 -0.20 -8.13 4.02
CA PHE A 98 0.97 -7.50 4.63
C PHE A 98 2.25 -7.90 3.90
N ARG A 99 3.15 -6.93 3.70
CA ARG A 99 4.50 -7.11 3.17
C ARG A 99 5.50 -6.55 4.19
N ARG A 100 6.36 -7.42 4.69
CA ARG A 100 7.47 -7.02 5.56
C ARG A 100 8.68 -6.67 4.69
N VAL A 101 9.17 -5.45 4.82
CA VAL A 101 10.25 -4.89 3.98
C VAL A 101 11.42 -4.48 4.87
N ARG A 102 12.65 -4.74 4.41
CA ARG A 102 13.88 -4.36 5.12
C ARG A 102 14.46 -3.08 4.51
N LEU A 103 14.65 -2.08 5.35
CA LEU A 103 15.32 -0.82 5.04
C LEU A 103 16.77 -0.88 5.52
N ASN A 104 17.70 -0.39 4.72
CA ASN A 104 19.11 -0.31 5.08
C ASN A 104 19.58 1.13 5.15
N ASN A 105 20.40 1.42 6.15
CA ASN A 105 21.05 2.70 6.33
C ASN A 105 22.58 2.50 6.21
N PRO A 106 23.19 2.81 5.06
CA PRO A 106 24.63 2.68 4.87
C PRO A 106 25.42 3.83 5.54
N THR A 107 24.73 4.80 6.12
CA THR A 107 25.35 6.00 6.69
C THR A 107 25.82 5.77 8.12
N PRO A 108 26.70 6.62 8.68
CA PRO A 108 27.23 6.44 10.03
C PRO A 108 26.27 6.87 11.15
N PHE A 109 25.15 7.55 10.83
CA PHE A 109 24.21 8.07 11.82
C PHE A 109 22.85 7.40 11.74
N ASP A 110 22.15 7.36 12.86
CA ASP A 110 20.75 6.96 12.93
C ASP A 110 19.89 7.97 12.16
N ILE A 111 18.97 7.46 11.34
CA ILE A 111 18.05 8.26 10.54
C ILE A 111 16.64 7.87 10.92
N ARG A 112 15.87 8.82 11.45
CA ARG A 112 14.44 8.64 11.66
C ARG A 112 13.70 8.87 10.35
N LEU A 113 12.76 7.99 10.05
CA LEU A 113 11.83 8.12 8.93
C LEU A 113 10.44 8.39 9.48
N ASP A 114 9.84 9.46 8.98
CA ASP A 114 8.47 9.85 9.23
C ASP A 114 7.64 9.58 7.97
N TRP A 115 6.66 8.66 8.07
CA TRP A 115 5.96 8.12 6.91
C TRP A 115 4.64 8.83 6.62
N GLU A 116 4.55 9.38 5.41
CA GLU A 116 3.30 9.83 4.81
C GLU A 116 2.89 8.86 3.69
N ILE A 117 1.60 8.74 3.45
CA ILE A 117 1.01 7.74 2.54
C ILE A 117 0.01 8.46 1.66
N TYR A 118 0.06 8.14 0.37
CA TYR A 118 -0.69 8.84 -0.66
C TYR A 118 -1.37 7.85 -1.60
N ASN A 119 -2.60 8.18 -1.98
CA ASN A 119 -3.26 7.57 -3.11
C ASN A 119 -3.00 8.39 -4.38
N GLN A 120 -2.86 7.69 -5.50
CA GLN A 120 -2.78 8.31 -6.80
C GLN A 120 -4.13 8.19 -7.49
N GLU A 121 -4.82 9.33 -7.67
CA GLU A 121 -6.11 9.40 -8.34
C GLU A 121 -5.92 9.85 -9.79
N GLN A 122 -6.55 9.16 -10.75
CA GLN A 122 -6.37 9.43 -12.18
C GLN A 122 -6.90 10.79 -12.63
N ASP A 123 -7.90 11.32 -11.92
CA ASP A 123 -8.58 12.59 -12.26
C ASP A 123 -8.17 13.74 -11.33
N ASP A 124 -7.07 13.61 -10.60
CA ASP A 124 -6.60 14.69 -9.73
C ASP A 124 -6.01 15.84 -10.54
N LYS A 125 -6.63 17.02 -10.40
CA LYS A 125 -6.25 18.26 -11.08
C LYS A 125 -5.50 19.23 -10.18
N LYS A 126 -5.24 18.87 -8.93
CA LYS A 126 -4.51 19.71 -7.98
C LYS A 126 -3.04 19.76 -8.38
N LEU A 127 -2.48 20.97 -8.45
CA LEU A 127 -1.08 21.19 -8.88
C LEU A 127 -0.13 21.43 -7.72
N VAL A 128 -0.63 22.03 -6.63
CA VAL A 128 0.18 22.54 -5.53
C VAL A 128 -0.53 22.29 -4.21
N ASP A 129 0.25 21.89 -3.20
CA ASP A 129 -0.15 21.82 -1.80
C ASP A 129 0.39 23.04 -1.04
N LEU A 130 -0.46 23.63 -0.20
CA LEU A 130 -0.08 24.62 0.80
C LEU A 130 -0.23 23.98 2.17
N LEU A 131 0.90 23.64 2.79
CA LEU A 131 0.94 23.02 4.11
C LEU A 131 1.28 24.08 5.16
N MET A 132 0.50 24.10 6.24
CA MET A 132 0.72 24.99 7.39
C MET A 132 1.04 24.14 8.61
N PHE A 133 2.17 24.40 9.25
CA PHE A 133 2.61 23.69 10.44
C PHE A 133 2.74 24.65 11.62
N PHE A 134 2.35 24.18 12.79
CA PHE A 134 2.56 24.87 14.06
C PHE A 134 3.67 24.13 14.82
N GLY A 135 4.88 24.69 14.85
CA GLY A 135 6.07 24.03 15.39
C GLY A 135 6.84 23.17 14.39
N ASP A 136 7.46 22.10 14.88
CA ASP A 136 8.20 21.13 14.05
C ASP A 136 7.19 20.25 13.28
N PRO A 137 7.29 20.14 11.93
CA PRO A 137 6.40 19.27 11.15
C PRO A 137 6.54 17.78 11.49
N PHE A 138 7.67 17.34 12.04
CA PHE A 138 7.95 15.95 12.38
C PHE A 138 8.42 15.82 13.83
N PRO A 139 7.55 16.04 14.82
CA PRO A 139 7.94 15.85 16.21
C PRO A 139 8.20 14.35 16.49
N PRO A 140 9.22 14.00 17.31
CA PRO A 140 9.39 12.64 17.80
C PRO A 140 8.11 12.18 18.52
N LYS A 141 7.63 10.99 18.21
CA LYS A 141 6.52 10.36 18.92
C LYS A 141 7.10 9.49 20.04
N ASP A 142 6.69 9.75 21.27
CA ASP A 142 7.10 8.93 22.41
C ASP A 142 6.60 7.49 22.24
N THR A 143 7.39 6.53 22.71
CA THR A 143 7.16 5.08 22.47
C THR A 143 5.98 4.51 23.28
N ASP A 144 5.29 5.36 24.06
CA ASP A 144 4.16 5.04 24.93
C ASP A 144 2.87 5.74 24.46
N GLU A 145 2.40 5.49 23.23
CA GLU A 145 0.99 5.72 22.90
C GLU A 145 0.14 4.56 23.44
N ASN A 146 0.01 4.52 24.77
CA ASN A 146 -1.15 3.96 25.44
C ASN A 146 -2.16 5.11 25.61
N GLU A 147 -3.38 4.88 25.15
CA GLU A 147 -4.53 5.77 25.30
C GLU A 147 -4.59 6.42 26.69
N THR A 148 -4.40 7.74 26.78
CA THR A 148 -5.07 8.54 27.82
C THR A 148 -5.41 9.91 27.27
N ALA A 149 -6.69 10.25 27.43
CA ALA A 149 -7.33 11.42 26.89
C ALA A 149 -6.63 12.74 27.25
N SER A 150 -6.24 13.51 26.23
CA SER A 150 -6.29 14.96 26.30
C SER A 150 -7.58 15.40 25.63
N VAL A 151 -8.58 15.70 26.46
CA VAL A 151 -9.83 16.33 26.03
C VAL A 151 -9.49 17.73 25.52
N GLY A 152 -9.59 17.93 24.20
CA GLY A 152 -9.60 19.27 23.62
C GLY A 152 -9.06 19.43 22.21
N SER A 153 -9.52 18.65 21.22
CA SER A 153 -9.91 19.18 19.91
C SER A 153 -10.41 18.02 19.03
N THR A 154 -11.72 17.94 18.89
CA THR A 154 -12.40 17.14 17.87
C THR A 154 -11.93 17.53 16.46
N SER A 155 -11.77 16.54 15.59
CA SER A 155 -11.47 16.62 14.17
C SER A 155 -10.09 17.20 13.82
N GLU A 156 -9.18 16.31 13.38
CA GLU A 156 -8.21 16.64 12.34
C GLU A 156 -8.99 16.98 11.06
N SER A 157 -9.56 18.18 11.05
CA SER A 157 -9.95 18.85 9.82
C SER A 157 -8.66 19.43 9.26
N GLU A 158 -8.09 18.79 8.24
CA GLU A 158 -7.44 19.57 7.19
C GLU A 158 -8.45 20.64 6.78
N ILE A 159 -8.24 21.88 7.21
CA ILE A 159 -9.00 23.00 6.69
C ILE A 159 -8.43 23.26 5.29
N VAL A 160 -8.88 22.45 4.33
CA VAL A 160 -8.83 22.81 2.92
C VAL A 160 -9.70 24.04 2.80
N LEU A 161 -9.08 25.23 2.80
CA LEU A 161 -9.77 26.46 2.48
C LEU A 161 -10.23 26.35 1.02
N LYS A 162 -11.48 25.90 0.81
CA LYS A 162 -12.22 26.16 -0.42
C LYS A 162 -12.34 27.68 -0.50
N LEU A 163 -11.49 28.29 -1.32
CA LEU A 163 -11.62 29.69 -1.67
C LEU A 163 -12.84 29.83 -2.58
N ASP A 164 -14.02 30.03 -1.98
CA ASP A 164 -15.18 30.49 -2.72
C ASP A 164 -14.86 31.88 -3.30
N GLN A 165 -15.17 32.05 -4.58
CA GLN A 165 -15.02 33.31 -5.31
C GLN A 165 -15.92 34.39 -4.69
N ALA A 166 -15.38 35.11 -3.72
CA ALA A 166 -15.88 36.42 -3.32
C ALA A 166 -14.82 37.45 -3.69
N ALA A 167 -15.20 38.37 -4.59
CA ALA A 167 -14.36 39.45 -5.06
C ALA A 167 -13.84 40.30 -3.88
N VAL A 168 -12.51 40.37 -3.73
CA VAL A 168 -11.83 41.33 -2.86
C VAL A 168 -11.10 42.33 -3.75
N PRO A 169 -11.13 43.65 -3.47
CA PRO A 169 -10.68 44.67 -4.40
C PRO A 169 -9.15 44.68 -4.51
N CYS A 170 -8.63 44.66 -5.74
CA CYS A 170 -7.20 44.81 -6.02
C CYS A 170 -6.68 46.18 -5.54
N GLY A 171 -5.91 46.18 -4.45
CA GLY A 171 -4.95 47.24 -4.13
C GLY A 171 -3.61 46.94 -4.80
N SER A 172 -3.30 47.69 -5.86
CA SER A 172 -2.05 47.65 -6.61
C SER A 172 -0.84 48.05 -5.75
N ILE A 173 0.15 47.18 -5.61
CA ILE A 173 1.54 47.58 -5.32
C ILE A 173 2.46 46.81 -6.28
N TYR A 174 2.93 47.50 -7.31
CA TYR A 174 4.01 47.04 -8.18
C TYR A 174 5.35 47.19 -7.45
N PRO A 175 6.27 46.20 -7.48
CA PRO A 175 7.68 46.45 -7.23
C PRO A 175 8.35 46.92 -8.54
N ALA A 176 8.93 48.12 -8.50
CA ALA A 176 9.71 48.67 -9.60
C ALA A 176 11.04 47.92 -9.75
N TRP A 177 11.33 47.48 -10.97
CA TRP A 177 12.63 46.97 -11.39
C TRP A 177 13.52 48.14 -11.80
N GLN A 178 14.70 48.30 -11.20
CA GLN A 178 15.81 49.03 -11.82
C GLN A 178 17.16 48.40 -11.46
N THR A 179 17.91 48.12 -12.51
CA THR A 179 19.29 47.65 -12.55
C THR A 179 20.28 48.84 -12.61
N THR A 180 21.55 48.54 -12.36
CA THR A 180 22.81 49.12 -12.91
C THR A 180 23.70 49.96 -11.96
N ASP A 181 24.90 49.40 -11.71
CA ASP A 181 26.27 49.93 -11.55
C ASP A 181 26.59 51.23 -10.78
N GLU A 182 27.41 51.16 -9.71
CA GLU A 182 28.87 51.43 -9.70
C GLU A 182 29.47 51.50 -8.27
N VAL A 183 30.80 51.48 -8.21
CA VAL A 183 31.74 51.00 -7.17
C VAL A 183 31.96 51.94 -5.96
N SER A 184 32.31 51.38 -4.79
CA SER A 184 33.09 52.08 -3.77
C SER A 184 33.88 51.11 -2.87
N TYR A 185 35.21 51.14 -2.95
CA TYR A 185 36.13 50.53 -1.98
C TYR A 185 36.07 51.31 -0.67
N SER A 186 35.83 50.63 0.45
CA SER A 186 36.22 51.12 1.77
C SER A 186 36.71 49.97 2.63
N ASP A 187 37.98 50.07 2.99
CA ASP A 187 38.74 49.22 3.90
C ASP A 187 38.32 49.55 5.35
N SER A 188 37.77 48.57 6.07
CA SER A 188 37.55 48.66 7.51
C SER A 188 37.58 47.26 8.13
N GLU A 189 38.67 46.98 8.84
CA GLU A 189 38.83 45.86 9.75
C GLU A 189 37.74 45.90 10.84
N GLU A 190 36.64 45.18 10.64
CA GLU A 190 35.68 44.89 11.69
C GLU A 190 35.96 43.49 12.24
N LYS A 191 36.39 43.47 13.51
CA LYS A 191 36.49 42.25 14.32
C LYS A 191 35.12 41.56 14.33
N GLU A 192 35.04 40.37 13.72
CA GLU A 192 33.86 39.50 13.81
C GLU A 192 33.58 39.16 15.28
N ILE A 193 32.63 39.89 15.86
CA ILE A 193 31.95 39.47 17.07
C ILE A 193 30.96 38.40 16.63
N VAL A 194 31.21 37.16 17.10
CA VAL A 194 30.31 36.02 16.95
C VAL A 194 28.97 36.34 17.61
N THR A 195 28.04 36.90 16.85
CA THR A 195 26.62 36.89 17.22
C THR A 195 26.02 35.61 16.68
N GLN A 196 25.89 34.61 17.55
CA GLN A 196 24.92 33.54 17.33
C GLN A 196 23.55 34.20 17.19
N GLU A 197 22.98 34.21 15.99
CA GLU A 197 21.60 34.63 15.80
C GLU A 197 20.71 33.75 16.71
N PRO A 198 19.88 34.35 17.58
CA PRO A 198 18.98 33.59 18.42
C PRO A 198 17.99 32.85 17.51
N THR A 199 17.96 31.53 17.64
CA THR A 199 17.00 30.68 16.91
C THR A 199 15.60 31.00 17.41
N ILE A 200 14.92 31.94 16.76
CA ILE A 200 13.51 32.20 17.00
C ILE A 200 12.78 30.87 16.72
N PRO A 201 12.05 30.29 17.69
CA PRO A 201 11.32 29.06 17.43
C PRO A 201 10.31 29.35 16.31
N LYS A 202 10.36 28.56 15.23
CA LYS A 202 9.37 28.64 14.15
C LYS A 202 8.01 28.22 14.72
N ILE A 203 7.23 29.20 15.18
CA ILE A 203 5.89 28.96 15.76
C ILE A 203 4.93 28.53 14.66
N VAL A 204 5.01 29.16 13.48
CA VAL A 204 4.23 28.82 12.29
C VAL A 204 5.17 28.73 11.11
N SER A 205 5.06 27.66 10.32
CA SER A 205 5.75 27.53 9.04
C SER A 205 4.76 27.17 7.94
N VAL A 206 4.98 27.71 6.74
CA VAL A 206 4.13 27.48 5.57
C VAL A 206 5.02 26.94 4.46
N LEU A 207 4.64 25.80 3.90
CA LEU A 207 5.36 25.12 2.83
C LEU A 207 4.45 25.03 1.59
N ILE A 208 4.97 25.50 0.46
CA ILE A 208 4.35 25.32 -0.85
C ILE A 208 5.14 24.24 -1.58
N ARG A 209 4.46 23.18 -2.04
CA ARG A 209 5.10 22.08 -2.79
C ARG A 209 4.22 21.61 -3.95
N PRO A 210 4.80 20.97 -4.99
CA PRO A 210 4.01 20.26 -5.98
C PRO A 210 3.06 19.26 -5.32
N HIS A 211 1.83 19.17 -5.81
CA HIS A 211 0.90 18.17 -5.36
C HIS A 211 1.33 16.80 -5.90
N GLU A 212 1.66 15.86 -5.01
CA GLU A 212 2.11 14.52 -5.42
C GLU A 212 0.98 13.48 -5.40
N GLY A 213 -0.07 13.72 -4.60
CA GLY A 213 -1.21 12.81 -4.45
C GLY A 213 -2.02 13.13 -3.21
N VAL A 214 -3.10 12.37 -3.01
CA VAL A 214 -4.05 12.61 -1.92
C VAL A 214 -3.61 11.82 -0.66
N PRO A 215 -3.36 12.48 0.48
CA PRO A 215 -3.03 11.80 1.73
C PRO A 215 -4.10 10.75 2.08
N ALA A 216 -3.67 9.53 2.43
CA ALA A 216 -4.61 8.45 2.70
C ALA A 216 -4.05 7.33 3.58
N ASP A 217 -4.94 6.75 4.39
CA ASP A 217 -4.66 5.60 5.26
C ASP A 217 -5.27 4.29 4.73
N ASN A 218 -5.90 4.37 3.55
CA ASN A 218 -6.54 3.27 2.85
C ASN A 218 -6.41 3.51 1.33
N PRO A 219 -6.10 2.50 0.50
CA PRO A 219 -6.02 1.08 0.86
C PRO A 219 -4.65 0.68 1.41
N TYR A 220 -3.67 1.56 1.33
CA TYR A 220 -2.32 1.30 1.83
C TYR A 220 -2.12 1.85 3.24
N SER A 221 -1.33 1.14 4.03
CA SER A 221 -0.87 1.61 5.33
C SER A 221 0.55 1.14 5.61
N ILE A 222 1.33 1.89 6.38
CA ILE A 222 2.66 1.49 6.85
C ILE A 222 2.74 1.58 8.38
N THR A 223 3.38 0.58 8.98
CA THR A 223 3.53 0.48 10.44
C THR A 223 4.96 0.06 10.80
N PRO A 224 5.60 0.76 11.76
CA PRO A 224 5.13 1.99 12.42
C PRO A 224 5.19 3.24 11.51
N ARG A 225 4.46 4.31 11.87
CA ARG A 225 4.46 5.61 11.16
C ARG A 225 5.73 6.42 11.34
N GLN A 226 6.46 6.17 12.42
CA GLN A 226 7.76 6.75 12.69
C GLN A 226 8.72 5.63 13.08
N ILE A 227 9.93 5.63 12.51
CA ILE A 227 10.91 4.57 12.79
C ILE A 227 12.34 5.07 12.67
N VAL A 228 13.22 4.65 13.57
CA VAL A 228 14.66 4.93 13.49
C VAL A 228 15.38 3.78 12.80
N VAL A 229 16.05 4.09 11.68
CA VAL A 229 16.93 3.15 10.98
C VAL A 229 18.37 3.35 11.49
N PRO A 230 18.97 2.37 12.18
CA PRO A 230 20.26 2.56 12.82
C PRO A 230 21.38 2.75 11.79
N GLY A 231 22.35 3.63 12.09
CA GLY A 231 23.53 3.87 11.28
C GLY A 231 24.32 2.58 11.02
N GLY A 232 24.71 2.33 9.77
CA GLY A 232 25.37 1.11 9.32
C GLY A 232 24.50 -0.16 9.43
N GLY A 233 23.22 -0.02 9.77
CA GLY A 233 22.33 -1.10 10.10
C GLY A 233 21.10 -1.19 9.20
N SER A 234 20.10 -1.89 9.70
CA SER A 234 18.86 -2.15 8.96
C SER A 234 17.69 -2.35 9.90
N ILE A 235 16.47 -2.05 9.44
CA ILE A 235 15.24 -2.32 10.20
C ILE A 235 14.14 -2.85 9.28
N PHE A 236 13.10 -3.44 9.88
CA PHE A 236 11.92 -3.90 9.14
C PHE A 236 10.75 -2.96 9.36
N VAL A 237 10.01 -2.69 8.29
CA VAL A 237 8.70 -2.03 8.31
C VAL A 237 7.65 -2.97 7.71
N CYS A 238 6.40 -2.81 8.12
CA CYS A 238 5.29 -3.55 7.56
C CYS A 238 4.42 -2.61 6.72
N ILE A 239 4.21 -2.95 5.45
CA ILE A 239 3.30 -2.22 4.56
C ILE A 239 2.12 -3.14 4.26
N SER A 240 0.91 -2.63 4.41
CA SER A 240 -0.33 -3.36 4.14
C SER A 240 -1.10 -2.79 2.97
N PHE A 241 -1.90 -3.65 2.35
CA PHE A 241 -2.92 -3.32 1.37
C PHE A 241 -4.25 -3.93 1.79
N THR A 242 -5.30 -3.11 1.88
CA THR A 242 -6.67 -3.52 2.17
C THR A 242 -7.51 -3.41 0.89
N PRO A 243 -7.90 -4.54 0.27
CA PRO A 243 -8.70 -4.52 -0.96
C PRO A 243 -10.02 -3.79 -0.77
N ARG A 244 -10.26 -2.74 -1.56
CA ARG A 244 -11.51 -1.98 -1.51
C ARG A 244 -12.69 -2.81 -2.02
N LEU A 245 -13.91 -2.42 -1.65
CA LEU A 245 -15.12 -2.95 -2.25
C LEU A 245 -15.29 -2.33 -3.64
N LEU A 246 -15.22 -3.16 -4.66
CA LEU A 246 -15.37 -2.78 -6.06
C LEU A 246 -16.86 -2.56 -6.39
N PRO A 247 -17.24 -1.49 -7.11
CA PRO A 247 -18.59 -1.34 -7.64
C PRO A 247 -18.94 -2.47 -8.64
N GLU A 248 -20.21 -2.83 -8.78
CA GLU A 248 -20.64 -3.91 -9.69
C GLU A 248 -20.28 -3.64 -11.16
N ALA A 249 -20.23 -2.37 -11.57
CA ALA A 249 -19.95 -1.98 -12.95
C ALA A 249 -18.47 -2.14 -13.35
N GLU A 250 -17.55 -2.20 -12.38
CA GLU A 250 -16.12 -2.28 -12.66
C GLU A 250 -15.62 -3.72 -12.54
N PRO A 251 -15.03 -4.30 -13.60
CA PRO A 251 -14.51 -5.67 -13.55
C PRO A 251 -13.19 -5.77 -12.78
N GLU A 252 -12.42 -4.68 -12.76
CA GLU A 252 -11.11 -4.58 -12.12
C GLU A 252 -10.82 -3.12 -11.76
N MET A 253 -10.25 -2.90 -10.57
CA MET A 253 -9.70 -1.62 -10.15
C MET A 253 -8.20 -1.76 -9.89
N GLN A 254 -7.43 -0.85 -10.47
CA GLN A 254 -6.01 -0.69 -10.15
C GLN A 254 -5.89 0.31 -9.01
N CYS A 255 -5.25 -0.11 -7.91
CA CYS A 255 -4.98 0.75 -6.78
C CYS A 255 -3.52 1.20 -6.86
N GLU A 256 -3.29 2.47 -7.18
CA GLU A 256 -1.97 3.07 -7.17
C GLU A 256 -1.83 4.02 -5.98
N GLY A 257 -0.66 3.98 -5.36
CA GLY A 257 -0.33 4.84 -4.26
C GLY A 257 1.16 4.81 -4.02
N PHE A 258 1.63 5.59 -3.07
CA PHE A 258 3.04 5.63 -2.70
C PHE A 258 3.19 6.05 -1.25
N VAL A 259 4.34 5.74 -0.67
CA VAL A 259 4.73 6.23 0.64
C VAL A 259 5.98 7.07 0.53
N LEU A 260 6.03 8.14 1.33
CA LEU A 260 7.17 9.03 1.45
C LEU A 260 7.72 8.91 2.87
N GLY A 261 8.98 8.52 2.99
CA GLY A 261 9.72 8.51 4.25
C GLY A 261 10.58 9.77 4.37
N PHE A 262 10.13 10.76 5.12
CA PHE A 262 10.88 11.99 5.38
C PHE A 262 11.99 11.72 6.38
N MET A 263 13.22 12.07 6.02
CA MET A 263 14.40 11.79 6.83
C MET A 263 14.60 12.88 7.87
N ASN A 264 14.65 12.48 9.12
CA ASN A 264 15.00 13.33 10.26
C ASN A 264 16.24 12.78 10.95
N LEU A 265 17.20 13.67 11.20
CA LEU A 265 18.34 13.39 12.06
C LEU A 265 17.96 13.93 13.43
N ASP A 266 18.03 13.16 14.51
CA ASP A 266 17.72 13.69 15.85
C ASP A 266 18.98 14.19 16.57
N ASP A 267 20.13 13.60 16.24
CA ASP A 267 21.43 14.04 16.73
C ASP A 267 21.83 15.40 16.11
N LYS A 268 22.13 16.38 16.98
CA LYS A 268 22.59 17.71 16.58
C LYS A 268 23.90 17.67 15.80
N LEU A 269 24.83 16.77 16.16
CA LEU A 269 26.10 16.61 15.46
C LEU A 269 25.92 15.99 14.06
N ALA A 270 24.89 15.16 13.91
CA ALA A 270 24.49 14.65 12.61
C ALA A 270 23.84 15.75 11.76
N LYS A 271 23.04 16.66 12.34
CA LYS A 271 22.41 17.76 11.59
C LYS A 271 23.40 18.79 11.06
N THR A 272 24.28 19.27 11.94
CA THR A 272 25.12 20.42 11.60
C THR A 272 26.46 20.38 12.33
N VAL A 273 27.50 20.82 11.64
CA VAL A 273 28.79 21.18 12.23
C VAL A 273 29.04 22.63 11.85
N PRO A 274 29.21 23.55 12.82
CA PRO A 274 29.34 24.98 12.55
C PRO A 274 30.38 25.25 11.45
N ASN A 275 29.97 26.04 10.45
CA ASN A 275 30.78 26.46 9.30
C ASN A 275 31.37 25.33 8.44
N LYS A 276 30.94 24.08 8.63
CA LYS A 276 31.50 22.93 7.90
C LYS A 276 30.47 22.02 7.27
N VAL A 277 29.39 21.72 7.98
CA VAL A 277 28.42 20.72 7.51
C VAL A 277 27.01 21.19 7.82
N HIS A 278 26.15 21.16 6.82
CA HIS A 278 24.73 21.37 6.97
C HIS A 278 23.95 20.24 6.29
N ARG A 279 23.12 19.53 7.04
CA ARG A 279 22.26 18.45 6.52
C ARG A 279 20.81 18.86 6.65
N ARG A 280 20.16 19.02 5.50
CA ARG A 280 18.71 19.23 5.39
C ARG A 280 17.96 18.02 5.94
N HIS A 281 16.80 18.26 6.54
CA HIS A 281 15.95 17.21 7.12
C HIS A 281 14.47 17.55 6.95
N GLY A 282 13.58 16.60 7.22
CA GLY A 282 12.15 16.75 6.99
C GLY A 282 11.85 17.09 5.53
N TYR A 283 11.03 18.10 5.29
CA TYR A 283 10.65 18.54 3.94
C TYR A 283 11.80 19.21 3.15
N GLU A 284 12.91 19.57 3.78
CA GLU A 284 14.06 20.17 3.09
C GLU A 284 14.97 19.12 2.42
N ALA A 285 14.80 17.84 2.79
CA ALA A 285 15.51 16.71 2.23
C ALA A 285 14.61 15.88 1.28
N PRO A 286 15.16 15.31 0.20
CA PRO A 286 14.37 14.44 -0.68
C PRO A 286 13.93 13.18 0.08
N PRO A 287 12.62 12.86 0.13
CA PRO A 287 12.13 11.71 0.88
C PRO A 287 12.51 10.39 0.22
N LEU A 288 12.48 9.31 1.00
CA LEU A 288 12.45 7.95 0.44
C LEU A 288 11.07 7.69 -0.15
N ARG A 289 10.95 7.61 -1.47
CA ARG A 289 9.72 7.25 -2.15
C ARG A 289 9.64 5.75 -2.41
N ILE A 290 8.49 5.14 -2.13
CA ILE A 290 8.20 3.74 -2.47
C ILE A 290 6.82 3.70 -3.13
N ASP A 291 6.76 3.27 -4.38
CA ASP A 291 5.48 3.13 -5.09
C ASP A 291 4.81 1.80 -4.73
N LEU A 292 3.49 1.83 -4.61
CA LEU A 292 2.65 0.72 -4.19
C LEU A 292 1.61 0.43 -5.28
N GLN A 293 1.50 -0.85 -5.64
CA GLN A 293 0.58 -1.29 -6.69
C GLN A 293 -0.16 -2.56 -6.31
N ALA A 294 -1.47 -2.55 -6.52
CA ALA A 294 -2.36 -3.67 -6.32
C ALA A 294 -3.51 -3.65 -7.32
N PHE A 295 -4.15 -4.80 -7.52
CA PHE A 295 -5.35 -4.93 -8.36
C PHE A 295 -6.46 -5.57 -7.54
N VAL A 296 -7.69 -5.10 -7.72
CA VAL A 296 -8.89 -5.64 -7.07
C VAL A 296 -9.85 -6.14 -8.15
N ARG A 297 -10.39 -7.35 -7.97
CA ARG A 297 -11.38 -7.95 -8.87
C ARG A 297 -12.52 -8.59 -8.09
N HIS A 298 -13.69 -8.69 -8.71
CA HIS A 298 -14.80 -9.46 -8.16
C HIS A 298 -14.46 -10.95 -8.03
N ALA A 299 -14.96 -11.59 -6.98
CA ALA A 299 -14.97 -13.05 -6.90
C ALA A 299 -16.05 -13.56 -7.87
N LEU A 300 -15.63 -14.26 -8.92
CA LEU A 300 -16.56 -14.81 -9.91
C LEU A 300 -16.07 -16.16 -10.40
N LEU A 301 -16.95 -17.16 -10.31
CA LEU A 301 -16.75 -18.47 -10.90
C LEU A 301 -17.50 -18.57 -12.22
N LYS A 302 -16.86 -19.12 -13.24
CA LYS A 302 -17.57 -19.52 -14.44
C LYS A 302 -18.28 -20.85 -14.16
N VAL A 303 -19.57 -20.91 -14.46
CA VAL A 303 -20.40 -22.10 -14.31
C VAL A 303 -20.68 -22.65 -15.70
N ASP A 304 -20.16 -23.84 -16.00
CA ASP A 304 -20.46 -24.58 -17.22
C ASP A 304 -21.39 -25.75 -16.88
N THR A 305 -22.52 -25.85 -17.59
CA THR A 305 -23.47 -26.97 -17.49
C THR A 305 -23.37 -27.88 -18.70
N ASP A 306 -23.65 -29.17 -18.54
CA ASP A 306 -23.57 -30.15 -19.64
C ASP A 306 -24.62 -29.92 -20.74
N HIS A 307 -25.64 -29.09 -20.46
CA HIS A 307 -26.75 -28.80 -21.36
C HIS A 307 -26.98 -27.29 -21.49
N ASP A 308 -27.26 -26.82 -22.72
CA ASP A 308 -27.53 -25.40 -23.03
C ASP A 308 -28.80 -24.84 -22.35
N ARG A 309 -29.67 -25.72 -21.85
CA ARG A 309 -30.91 -25.34 -21.13
C ARG A 309 -30.72 -25.11 -19.63
N GLY A 310 -29.47 -25.09 -19.15
CA GLY A 310 -29.15 -25.05 -17.73
C GLY A 310 -29.43 -26.39 -17.03
N MET A 311 -29.48 -26.37 -15.70
CA MET A 311 -29.67 -27.57 -14.90
C MET A 311 -31.16 -27.83 -14.67
N VAL A 312 -31.73 -28.81 -15.37
CA VAL A 312 -33.17 -29.14 -15.33
C VAL A 312 -33.37 -30.61 -15.03
N PHE A 313 -34.00 -30.91 -13.90
CA PHE A 313 -34.32 -32.28 -13.47
C PHE A 313 -35.74 -32.67 -13.89
N TYR A 314 -35.90 -33.91 -14.35
CA TYR A 314 -37.20 -34.50 -14.69
C TYR A 314 -37.37 -35.78 -13.89
N SER A 315 -38.33 -35.81 -12.99
CA SER A 315 -38.68 -36.98 -12.19
C SER A 315 -40.20 -37.19 -12.22
N THR A 316 -40.61 -38.44 -12.11
CA THR A 316 -42.00 -38.87 -12.09
C THR A 316 -42.34 -39.49 -10.73
N ALA A 317 -43.62 -39.44 -10.31
CA ALA A 317 -44.03 -40.06 -9.06
C ALA A 317 -43.82 -41.59 -9.06
N SER A 318 -43.83 -42.22 -10.24
CA SER A 318 -43.49 -43.64 -10.40
C SER A 318 -42.05 -43.97 -10.00
N ASP A 319 -41.14 -42.99 -9.96
CA ASP A 319 -39.75 -43.20 -9.56
C ASP A 319 -39.63 -43.60 -8.07
N LEU A 320 -40.69 -43.43 -7.27
CA LEU A 320 -40.77 -43.88 -5.88
C LEU A 320 -41.27 -45.32 -5.74
N VAL A 321 -41.71 -45.97 -6.82
CA VAL A 321 -42.20 -47.35 -6.80
C VAL A 321 -41.04 -48.28 -7.15
N PRO A 322 -40.65 -49.21 -6.27
CA PRO A 322 -39.55 -50.13 -6.56
C PRO A 322 -39.93 -51.15 -7.65
N ASP A 323 -38.96 -51.53 -8.49
CA ASP A 323 -39.14 -52.52 -9.57
C ASP A 323 -39.53 -53.92 -9.06
N GLN A 324 -39.23 -54.23 -7.79
CA GLN A 324 -39.61 -55.48 -7.15
C GLN A 324 -40.88 -55.31 -6.30
N PRO A 325 -41.95 -56.08 -6.56
CA PRO A 325 -43.24 -55.94 -5.90
C PRO A 325 -43.25 -56.30 -4.40
N LEU A 326 -42.14 -56.83 -3.85
CA LEU A 326 -41.98 -57.18 -2.44
C LEU A 326 -41.33 -56.07 -1.60
N LEU A 327 -40.83 -55.00 -2.22
CA LEU A 327 -40.25 -53.84 -1.53
C LEU A 327 -41.31 -52.77 -1.27
N ARG A 328 -41.29 -52.16 -0.08
CA ARG A 328 -42.15 -51.01 0.26
C ARG A 328 -41.78 -49.82 -0.62
N VAL A 329 -42.75 -48.94 -0.91
CA VAL A 329 -42.55 -47.66 -1.62
C VAL A 329 -41.31 -46.95 -1.07
N LEU A 330 -40.45 -46.47 -1.98
CA LEU A 330 -39.22 -45.77 -1.63
C LEU A 330 -39.56 -44.46 -0.90
N THR A 331 -38.73 -44.11 0.09
CA THR A 331 -38.84 -42.84 0.81
C THR A 331 -38.38 -41.66 -0.05
N ASP A 332 -37.42 -41.92 -0.93
CA ASP A 332 -36.73 -40.95 -1.76
C ASP A 332 -36.25 -41.60 -3.08
N SER A 333 -36.30 -40.80 -4.15
CA SER A 333 -35.66 -41.10 -5.44
C SER A 333 -34.81 -39.92 -5.84
N VAL A 334 -33.58 -40.17 -6.30
CA VAL A 334 -32.55 -39.14 -6.45
C VAL A 334 -32.09 -39.05 -7.90
N MET A 335 -32.35 -37.92 -8.54
CA MET A 335 -31.80 -37.60 -9.85
C MET A 335 -30.61 -36.66 -9.69
N THR A 336 -29.46 -37.01 -10.27
CA THR A 336 -28.23 -36.23 -10.11
C THR A 336 -27.70 -35.72 -11.45
N GLN A 337 -27.36 -34.44 -11.51
CA GLN A 337 -26.69 -33.78 -12.64
C GLN A 337 -25.41 -33.14 -12.17
N SER A 338 -24.47 -32.94 -13.09
CA SER A 338 -23.18 -32.31 -12.78
C SER A 338 -23.09 -30.92 -13.40
N LEU A 339 -22.42 -30.01 -12.72
CA LEU A 339 -21.97 -28.74 -13.26
C LEU A 339 -20.49 -28.58 -12.99
N LYS A 340 -19.82 -27.79 -13.81
CA LYS A 340 -18.39 -27.49 -13.70
C LYS A 340 -18.21 -26.05 -13.27
N LEU A 341 -17.60 -25.86 -12.10
CA LEU A 341 -17.14 -24.56 -11.63
C LEU A 341 -15.70 -24.34 -12.09
N ILE A 342 -15.40 -23.17 -12.64
CA ILE A 342 -14.07 -22.82 -13.15
C ILE A 342 -13.65 -21.48 -12.55
N ASN A 343 -12.46 -21.46 -11.93
CA ASN A 343 -11.87 -20.22 -11.47
C ASN A 343 -11.05 -19.57 -12.60
N CYS A 344 -11.66 -18.61 -13.30
CA CYS A 344 -11.00 -17.82 -14.33
C CYS A 344 -10.18 -16.64 -13.78
N THR A 345 -10.20 -16.42 -12.46
CA THR A 345 -9.50 -15.31 -11.81
C THR A 345 -8.01 -15.64 -11.58
N LYS A 346 -7.21 -14.63 -11.25
CA LYS A 346 -5.78 -14.76 -10.91
C LYS A 346 -5.55 -15.11 -9.43
N VAL A 347 -6.62 -15.28 -8.65
CA VAL A 347 -6.58 -15.48 -7.19
C VAL A 347 -7.32 -16.75 -6.78
N PRO A 348 -6.92 -17.44 -5.71
CA PRO A 348 -7.71 -18.54 -5.17
C PRO A 348 -9.05 -18.02 -4.63
N LEU A 349 -10.15 -18.68 -4.99
CA LEU A 349 -11.48 -18.33 -4.51
C LEU A 349 -11.91 -19.32 -3.43
N TYR A 350 -12.32 -18.78 -2.28
CA TYR A 350 -12.88 -19.54 -1.17
C TYR A 350 -14.39 -19.29 -1.14
N PHE A 351 -15.19 -20.35 -1.17
CA PHE A 351 -16.63 -20.22 -1.30
C PHE A 351 -17.40 -21.38 -0.68
N ARG A 352 -18.71 -21.22 -0.56
CA ARG A 352 -19.69 -22.22 -0.18
C ARG A 352 -20.81 -22.23 -1.22
N LEU A 353 -21.47 -23.36 -1.34
CA LEU A 353 -22.55 -23.58 -2.30
C LEU A 353 -23.84 -23.79 -1.51
N LEU A 354 -24.81 -22.91 -1.71
CA LEU A 354 -26.05 -22.90 -0.93
C LEU A 354 -27.20 -23.37 -1.80
N LEU A 355 -27.83 -24.46 -1.37
CA LEU A 355 -29.07 -25.03 -1.89
C LEU A 355 -29.94 -25.48 -0.73
N SER A 356 -31.25 -25.56 -0.95
CA SER A 356 -32.22 -26.08 0.01
C SER A 356 -33.00 -27.24 -0.58
N THR A 357 -33.61 -28.05 0.28
CA THR A 357 -34.55 -29.09 -0.14
C THR A 357 -35.61 -28.49 -1.08
N PRO A 358 -35.93 -29.15 -2.21
CA PRO A 358 -35.62 -30.54 -2.56
C PRO A 358 -34.27 -30.79 -3.25
N PHE A 359 -33.42 -29.78 -3.38
CA PHE A 359 -32.10 -29.91 -3.97
C PHE A 359 -31.03 -30.16 -2.91
N SER A 360 -29.98 -30.88 -3.26
CA SER A 360 -28.82 -31.12 -2.40
C SER A 360 -27.53 -31.16 -3.21
N LEU A 361 -26.41 -31.00 -2.51
CA LEU A 361 -25.08 -31.07 -3.09
C LEU A 361 -24.40 -32.37 -2.66
N THR A 362 -23.92 -33.13 -3.63
CA THR A 362 -23.00 -34.24 -3.40
C THR A 362 -21.76 -34.03 -4.26
N SER A 363 -20.60 -33.76 -3.65
CA SER A 363 -19.34 -33.68 -4.40
C SER A 363 -18.38 -34.79 -4.00
N THR A 364 -17.76 -35.37 -5.02
CA THR A 364 -16.74 -36.42 -4.89
C THR A 364 -15.32 -35.83 -4.70
N ASP A 365 -15.11 -34.58 -5.14
CA ASP A 365 -13.83 -33.86 -5.04
C ASP A 365 -13.70 -32.95 -3.81
N LEU A 366 -14.79 -32.77 -3.03
CA LEU A 366 -14.81 -32.04 -1.74
C LEU A 366 -13.65 -32.43 -0.80
N LYS A 367 -13.25 -33.71 -0.81
CA LYS A 367 -12.20 -34.27 0.06
C LYS A 367 -10.77 -33.81 -0.30
N LYS A 368 -10.53 -33.32 -1.51
CA LYS A 368 -9.20 -32.85 -1.97
C LYS A 368 -9.01 -31.33 -1.86
N SER A 369 -10.12 -30.59 -1.78
CA SER A 369 -10.17 -29.12 -1.80
C SER A 369 -10.46 -28.51 -0.41
N THR A 370 -10.69 -29.32 0.62
CA THR A 370 -10.90 -28.82 1.98
C THR A 370 -9.55 -28.52 2.66
N LYS A 371 -9.31 -27.26 3.02
CA LYS A 371 -8.29 -26.93 4.04
C LYS A 371 -8.90 -27.13 5.41
N THR A 372 -8.36 -28.05 6.20
CA THR A 372 -8.60 -28.11 7.65
C THR A 372 -7.95 -26.90 8.30
N SER A 373 -8.74 -25.93 8.76
CA SER A 373 -8.23 -24.89 9.66
C SER A 373 -8.01 -25.53 11.03
N HIS A 374 -6.77 -25.49 11.52
CA HIS A 374 -6.47 -25.83 12.91
C HIS A 374 -6.94 -24.69 13.82
N SER A 375 -8.24 -24.60 14.07
CA SER A 375 -8.77 -23.89 15.23
C SER A 375 -9.91 -24.73 15.81
N LYS A 376 -9.64 -25.43 16.91
CA LYS A 376 -10.67 -26.04 17.75
C LYS A 376 -11.54 -24.93 18.34
N LYS A 377 -12.58 -24.50 17.64
CA LYS A 377 -13.69 -23.73 18.20
C LYS A 377 -14.97 -24.14 17.48
N GLU A 378 -15.79 -24.86 18.25
CA GLU A 378 -17.24 -25.03 18.13
C GLU A 378 -17.80 -25.21 16.71
N GLU A 379 -17.91 -26.47 16.32
CA GLU A 379 -18.75 -26.95 15.22
C GLU A 379 -20.22 -26.58 15.48
N LYS A 380 -20.64 -25.39 15.06
CA LYS A 380 -22.02 -25.16 14.64
C LYS A 380 -22.07 -25.43 13.14
N GLU A 381 -22.78 -26.49 12.75
CA GLU A 381 -23.38 -26.83 11.44
C GLU A 381 -23.07 -25.94 10.20
N GLN A 382 -21.82 -25.57 9.97
CA GLN A 382 -21.42 -24.80 8.79
C GLN A 382 -20.83 -25.73 7.76
N GLN A 383 -21.41 -25.72 6.56
CA GLN A 383 -20.88 -26.47 5.42
C GLN A 383 -19.39 -26.15 5.19
N PRO A 384 -18.57 -27.14 4.80
CA PRO A 384 -17.14 -26.94 4.59
C PRO A 384 -16.87 -25.88 3.51
N GLN A 385 -15.94 -24.98 3.78
CA GLN A 385 -15.52 -23.97 2.82
C GLN A 385 -14.66 -24.62 1.72
N LEU A 386 -15.07 -24.45 0.46
CA LEU A 386 -14.41 -24.94 -0.74
C LEU A 386 -13.32 -23.96 -1.19
N VAL A 387 -12.24 -24.46 -1.81
CA VAL A 387 -11.23 -23.62 -2.46
C VAL A 387 -11.00 -24.04 -3.90
N LEU A 388 -10.97 -23.07 -4.81
CA LEU A 388 -10.60 -23.28 -6.21
C LEU A 388 -9.45 -22.35 -6.57
N TYR A 389 -8.28 -22.90 -6.89
CA TYR A 389 -7.11 -22.11 -7.28
C TYR A 389 -7.25 -21.57 -8.72
N PRO A 390 -6.45 -20.55 -9.09
CA PRO A 390 -6.49 -19.98 -10.44
C PRO A 390 -6.40 -21.06 -11.52
N GLN A 391 -7.25 -20.95 -12.55
CA GLN A 391 -7.33 -21.85 -13.70
C GLN A 391 -7.73 -23.30 -13.36
N GLN A 392 -8.09 -23.60 -12.12
CA GLN A 392 -8.64 -24.90 -11.75
C GLN A 392 -10.14 -24.96 -12.00
N ASN A 393 -10.63 -26.20 -12.12
CA ASN A 393 -12.05 -26.49 -12.21
C ASN A 393 -12.43 -27.58 -11.21
N MET A 394 -13.71 -27.58 -10.84
CA MET A 394 -14.30 -28.55 -9.92
C MET A 394 -15.63 -29.02 -10.47
N LEU A 395 -15.85 -30.34 -10.44
CA LEU A 395 -17.13 -30.93 -10.78
C LEU A 395 -18.01 -30.99 -9.52
N VAL A 396 -19.17 -30.37 -9.57
CA VAL A 396 -20.17 -30.37 -8.51
C VAL A 396 -21.36 -31.16 -8.99
N LYS A 397 -21.82 -32.15 -8.20
CA LYS A 397 -23.07 -32.83 -8.49
C LYS A 397 -24.19 -32.23 -7.65
N VAL A 398 -25.26 -31.87 -8.32
CA VAL A 398 -26.50 -31.38 -7.72
C VAL A 398 -27.53 -32.49 -7.90
N SER A 399 -28.20 -32.82 -6.81
CA SER A 399 -29.20 -33.86 -6.79
C SER A 399 -30.57 -33.29 -6.45
N PHE A 400 -31.57 -33.67 -7.22
CA PHE A 400 -32.98 -33.45 -6.91
C PHE A 400 -33.54 -34.69 -6.22
N HIS A 401 -34.13 -34.49 -5.05
CA HIS A 401 -34.73 -35.54 -4.25
C HIS A 401 -36.24 -35.52 -4.44
N THR A 402 -36.76 -36.51 -5.13
CA THR A 402 -38.20 -36.79 -5.16
C THR A 402 -38.56 -37.52 -3.89
N THR A 403 -39.41 -36.95 -3.05
CA THR A 403 -39.90 -37.58 -1.82
C THR A 403 -41.43 -37.61 -1.78
N LEU A 404 -42.00 -38.47 -0.94
CA LEU A 404 -43.45 -38.52 -0.72
C LEU A 404 -44.02 -37.19 -0.22
N GLU A 405 -43.25 -36.44 0.56
CA GLU A 405 -43.63 -35.11 1.05
C GLU A 405 -43.85 -34.13 -0.11
N LEU A 406 -42.98 -34.14 -1.14
CA LEU A 406 -43.14 -33.29 -2.31
C LEU A 406 -44.44 -33.53 -3.08
N LEU A 407 -44.95 -34.77 -3.06
CA LEU A 407 -46.22 -35.09 -3.71
C LEU A 407 -47.42 -34.47 -2.98
N THR A 408 -47.33 -34.20 -1.68
CA THR A 408 -48.43 -33.58 -0.92
C THR A 408 -48.72 -32.15 -1.37
N TYR A 409 -47.72 -31.44 -1.92
CA TYR A 409 -47.86 -30.08 -2.42
C TYR A 409 -48.84 -29.95 -3.59
N GLN A 410 -49.18 -31.05 -4.28
CA GLN A 410 -50.20 -31.04 -5.35
C GLN A 410 -51.61 -30.70 -4.86
N HIS A 411 -51.85 -30.79 -3.54
CA HIS A 411 -53.14 -30.54 -2.90
C HIS A 411 -53.20 -29.21 -2.16
N LEU A 412 -52.08 -28.48 -2.08
CA LEU A 412 -52.01 -27.21 -1.37
C LEU A 412 -52.49 -26.05 -2.26
N PRO A 413 -53.26 -25.08 -1.71
CA PRO A 413 -53.63 -23.87 -2.42
C PRO A 413 -52.37 -23.00 -2.68
N HIS A 414 -52.40 -22.20 -3.76
CA HIS A 414 -51.27 -21.34 -4.15
C HIS A 414 -50.76 -20.41 -3.03
N THR A 415 -51.60 -20.04 -2.07
CA THR A 415 -51.25 -19.19 -0.93
C THR A 415 -50.38 -19.89 0.13
N GLN A 416 -50.28 -21.22 0.10
CA GLN A 416 -49.48 -22.03 1.03
C GLN A 416 -48.24 -22.64 0.37
N LEU A 417 -47.98 -22.34 -0.90
CA LEU A 417 -46.80 -22.83 -1.61
C LEU A 417 -45.58 -21.96 -1.29
N LEU A 418 -44.43 -22.62 -1.10
CA LEU A 418 -43.15 -21.94 -0.87
C LEU A 418 -42.72 -21.15 -2.13
N PRO A 419 -41.88 -20.10 -1.98
CA PRO A 419 -41.35 -19.35 -3.13
C PRO A 419 -40.61 -20.27 -4.11
N GLY A 420 -40.94 -20.17 -5.41
CA GLY A 420 -40.35 -21.01 -6.46
C GLY A 420 -41.13 -22.30 -6.77
N PHE A 421 -42.23 -22.58 -6.07
CA PHE A 421 -43.07 -23.76 -6.27
C PHE A 421 -44.28 -23.42 -7.14
N GLN A 422 -44.50 -24.20 -8.21
CA GLN A 422 -45.63 -24.02 -9.12
C GLN A 422 -46.29 -25.36 -9.44
N VAL A 423 -47.61 -25.42 -9.34
CA VAL A 423 -48.42 -26.54 -9.81
C VAL A 423 -48.99 -26.17 -11.18
N LEU A 424 -48.60 -26.89 -12.22
CA LEU A 424 -49.12 -26.73 -13.57
C LEU A 424 -50.15 -27.83 -13.82
N GLN A 425 -51.35 -27.47 -14.27
CA GLN A 425 -52.38 -28.42 -14.68
C GLN A 425 -52.60 -28.32 -16.18
N PHE A 426 -52.55 -29.45 -16.87
CA PHE A 426 -52.76 -29.54 -18.31
C PHE A 426 -54.21 -29.91 -18.63
N GLU A 427 -54.65 -29.63 -19.86
CA GLU A 427 -56.02 -29.87 -20.32
C GLU A 427 -56.44 -31.35 -20.26
N ASN A 428 -55.46 -32.26 -20.33
CA ASN A 428 -55.65 -33.71 -20.18
C ASN A 428 -55.82 -34.18 -18.71
N GLY A 429 -55.80 -33.25 -17.75
CA GLY A 429 -55.91 -33.54 -16.32
C GLY A 429 -54.58 -33.87 -15.63
N GLU A 430 -53.47 -33.95 -16.35
CA GLU A 430 -52.15 -34.17 -15.77
C GLU A 430 -51.69 -32.95 -14.97
N ARG A 431 -50.99 -33.21 -13.85
CA ARG A 431 -50.41 -32.18 -13.00
C ARG A 431 -48.90 -32.31 -12.98
N LYS A 432 -48.20 -31.20 -13.05
CA LYS A 432 -46.74 -31.11 -12.95
C LYS A 432 -46.34 -30.14 -11.85
N LEU A 433 -45.51 -30.61 -10.93
CA LEU A 433 -44.86 -29.77 -9.94
C LEU A 433 -43.56 -29.21 -10.54
N LYS A 434 -43.42 -27.89 -10.51
CA LYS A 434 -42.21 -27.19 -10.95
C LYS A 434 -41.58 -26.49 -9.75
N PHE A 435 -40.32 -26.81 -9.51
CA PHE A 435 -39.49 -26.21 -8.47
C PHE A 435 -38.42 -25.36 -9.14
N ASN A 436 -38.32 -24.09 -8.74
CA ASN A 436 -37.29 -23.18 -9.22
C ASN A 436 -36.48 -22.68 -8.03
N GLN A 437 -35.17 -22.91 -8.07
CA GLN A 437 -34.23 -22.46 -7.07
C GLN A 437 -32.92 -22.08 -7.74
N ASN A 438 -32.33 -20.98 -7.29
CA ASN A 438 -30.99 -20.57 -7.70
C ASN A 438 -29.92 -21.27 -6.85
N LEU A 439 -28.82 -21.65 -7.48
CA LEU A 439 -27.61 -22.08 -6.77
C LEU A 439 -26.84 -20.84 -6.34
N VAL A 440 -26.79 -20.55 -5.05
CA VAL A 440 -26.05 -19.38 -4.55
C VAL A 440 -24.64 -19.79 -4.18
N ILE A 441 -23.66 -19.14 -4.79
CA ILE A 441 -22.23 -19.25 -4.47
C ILE A 441 -21.89 -18.11 -3.53
N GLU A 442 -21.65 -18.42 -2.26
CA GLU A 442 -21.24 -17.44 -1.25
C GLU A 442 -19.71 -17.46 -1.10
N TYR A 443 -19.06 -16.32 -1.32
CA TYR A 443 -17.61 -16.18 -1.20
C TYR A 443 -17.19 -15.79 0.22
N SER A 444 -15.90 -15.97 0.53
CA SER A 444 -15.32 -15.64 1.85
C SER A 444 -15.40 -14.16 2.23
N ASN A 445 -15.59 -13.26 1.26
CA ASN A 445 -15.81 -11.83 1.44
C ASN A 445 -17.31 -11.48 1.62
N CYS A 446 -18.16 -12.47 1.85
CA CYS A 446 -19.63 -12.35 1.98
C CYS A 446 -20.36 -11.87 0.72
N THR A 447 -19.70 -11.78 -0.43
CA THR A 447 -20.38 -11.55 -1.71
C THR A 447 -21.00 -12.84 -2.22
N THR A 448 -22.10 -12.72 -2.97
CA THR A 448 -22.82 -13.86 -3.53
C THR A 448 -22.90 -13.78 -5.05
N GLN A 449 -22.68 -14.89 -5.72
CA GLN A 449 -23.01 -15.10 -7.14
C GLN A 449 -24.23 -16.03 -7.21
N VAL A 450 -25.18 -15.72 -8.09
CA VAL A 450 -26.43 -16.47 -8.32
C VAL A 450 -26.37 -17.20 -9.65
#